data_AF-B0X8W5-F1
#
_entry.id   AF-B0X8W5-F1
#
_cell.length_a   1.000
_cell.length_b   1.000
_cell.length_c   1.000
_cell.angle_alpha   90.00
_cell.angle_beta   90.00
_cell.angle_gamma   90.00
#
_symmetry.space_group_name_H-M   'P 1'
#
loop_
_entity.id
_entity.type
_entity.pdbx_description
1 polymer ?
#
loop_
_entity_poly.entity_id
_entity_poly.type
_entity_poly.pdbx_seq_one_letter_code
_entity_poly.pdbx_strand_id
1 'polypeptide(L)'
;MRWFKVNGLLDTLRPVYLASNILLVNFTSYNFATRTVHRTLFDLTRFVFTLLLDVFLTWRAIQACQAFLKGTESMLINAGLYGSIVLNFLLTSSIPLWNSLNGTAIFEMFQGIEACNDELQPLGVWIDLQKRHLAFTVYAVLSTSNGFFVLIINWFFPSVVEKITVPDMFPDGWAILALSRTNFISGISSCYSTLTLLAIRKYFNLLNQTVA
;
A
#
# COMPACT_ATOMS: atom_id res chain seq x y z
N MET A 1 17.79 18.68 -7.78
CA MET A 1 16.54 18.25 -8.45
C MET A 1 15.35 18.71 -7.63
N ARG A 2 14.40 19.48 -8.20
CA ARG A 2 13.22 20.01 -7.46
C ARG A 2 12.35 18.91 -6.82
N TRP A 3 12.39 17.70 -7.37
CA TRP A 3 11.63 16.54 -6.90
C TRP A 3 12.09 15.95 -5.55
N PHE A 4 13.35 16.15 -5.18
CA PHE A 4 13.93 15.69 -3.92
C PHE A 4 13.97 16.79 -2.85
N LYS A 5 13.47 17.99 -3.12
CA LYS A 5 13.48 19.04 -2.10
C LYS A 5 12.34 18.78 -1.11
N VAL A 6 12.71 18.53 0.13
CA VAL A 6 11.81 18.25 1.25
C VAL A 6 11.79 19.49 2.14
N ASN A 7 10.63 20.14 2.28
CA ASN A 7 10.48 21.34 3.12
C ASN A 7 9.75 21.06 4.45
N GLY A 8 9.23 19.85 4.63
CA GLY A 8 8.52 19.42 5.82
C GLY A 8 8.45 17.89 5.92
N LEU A 9 7.92 17.38 7.03
CA LEU A 9 7.81 15.93 7.23
C LEU A 9 6.81 15.30 6.26
N LEU A 10 5.71 15.96 5.96
CA LEU A 10 4.69 15.54 5.02
C LEU A 10 5.27 15.35 3.61
N ASP A 11 6.27 16.15 3.22
CA ASP A 11 6.98 15.97 1.95
C ASP A 11 7.78 14.66 1.90
N THR A 12 8.16 14.09 3.05
CA THR A 12 8.83 12.78 3.10
C THR A 12 7.91 11.64 2.69
N LEU A 13 6.59 11.78 2.86
CA LEU A 13 5.57 10.78 2.51
C LEU A 13 5.10 10.86 1.07
N ARG A 14 5.42 11.95 0.36
CA ARG A 14 5.07 12.16 -1.04
C ARG A 14 5.30 10.95 -1.96
N PRO A 15 6.44 10.23 -1.94
CA PRO A 15 6.63 9.05 -2.79
C PRO A 15 5.62 7.93 -2.50
N VAL A 16 5.31 7.68 -1.23
CA VAL A 16 4.35 6.65 -0.81
C VAL A 16 2.93 7.05 -1.23
N TYR A 17 2.59 8.33 -1.06
CA TYR A 17 1.32 8.92 -1.48
C TYR A 17 1.13 8.87 -3.01
N LEU A 18 2.18 9.17 -3.77
CA LEU A 18 2.14 9.10 -5.23
C LEU A 18 1.94 7.65 -5.69
N ALA A 19 2.70 6.72 -5.11
CA ALA A 19 2.54 5.29 -5.40
C ALA A 19 1.11 4.82 -5.07
N SER A 20 0.56 5.23 -3.93
CA SER A 20 -0.80 4.84 -3.53
C SER A 20 -1.88 5.45 -4.41
N ASN A 21 -1.66 6.67 -4.93
CA ASN A 21 -2.54 7.26 -5.92
C ASN A 21 -2.46 6.53 -7.27
N ILE A 22 -1.26 6.32 -7.80
CA ILE A 22 -1.05 5.66 -9.10
C ILE A 22 -1.64 4.25 -9.08
N LEU A 23 -1.44 3.52 -7.97
CA LEU A 23 -1.99 2.19 -7.78
C LEU A 23 -3.45 2.21 -7.29
N LEU A 24 -4.14 3.35 -7.27
CA LEU A 24 -5.55 3.44 -6.90
C LEU A 24 -5.88 2.81 -5.53
N VAL A 25 -5.02 3.07 -4.54
CA VAL A 25 -5.19 2.67 -3.13
C VAL A 25 -5.70 3.84 -2.30
N ASN A 26 -5.30 5.07 -2.66
CA ASN A 26 -5.79 6.31 -2.08
C ASN A 26 -6.45 7.17 -3.16
N PHE A 27 -7.51 7.87 -2.77
CA PHE A 27 -8.28 8.76 -3.65
C PHE A 27 -8.35 10.20 -3.13
N THR A 28 -7.81 10.50 -1.96
CA THR A 28 -7.80 11.87 -1.45
C THR A 28 -6.70 12.67 -2.14
N SER A 29 -7.06 13.78 -2.78
CA SER A 29 -6.11 14.73 -3.35
C SER A 29 -5.51 15.58 -2.24
N TYR A 30 -4.19 15.57 -2.13
CA TYR A 30 -3.46 16.29 -1.09
C TYR A 30 -2.61 17.40 -1.70
N ASN A 31 -2.79 18.62 -1.20
CA ASN A 31 -1.92 19.73 -1.53
C ASN A 31 -0.82 19.86 -0.47
N PHE A 32 0.37 19.36 -0.82
CA PHE A 32 1.56 19.42 0.04
C PHE A 32 2.00 20.85 0.38
N ALA A 33 1.68 21.84 -0.46
CA ALA A 33 2.08 23.22 -0.23
C ALA A 33 1.14 23.93 0.76
N THR A 34 -0.17 23.73 0.63
CA THR A 34 -1.18 24.36 1.50
C THR A 34 -1.57 23.50 2.70
N ARG A 35 -1.06 22.26 2.77
CA ARG A 35 -1.38 21.26 3.80
C ARG A 35 -2.88 20.97 3.94
N THR A 36 -3.62 21.04 2.84
CA THR A 36 -5.08 20.81 2.79
C THR A 36 -5.45 19.56 2.00
N VAL A 37 -6.52 18.89 2.43
CA VAL A 37 -7.14 17.78 1.71
C VAL A 37 -8.28 18.32 0.85
N HIS A 38 -8.31 17.91 -0.41
CA HIS A 38 -9.41 18.20 -1.32
C HIS A 38 -9.97 16.88 -1.87
N ARG A 39 -11.30 16.83 -2.03
CA ARG A 39 -11.97 15.76 -2.76
C ARG A 39 -12.47 16.35 -4.07
N THR A 40 -11.97 15.82 -5.18
CA THR A 40 -12.40 16.24 -6.52
C THR A 40 -13.38 15.25 -7.13
N LEU A 41 -14.12 15.66 -8.16
CA LEU A 41 -14.94 14.73 -8.94
C LEU A 41 -14.09 13.63 -9.60
N PHE A 42 -12.86 13.95 -9.99
CA PHE A 42 -11.92 12.97 -10.53
C PHE A 42 -11.56 11.88 -9.53
N ASP A 43 -11.40 12.25 -8.26
CA ASP A 43 -11.16 11.31 -7.15
C ASP A 43 -12.35 10.37 -6.94
N LEU A 44 -13.58 10.90 -7.04
CA LEU A 44 -14.80 10.08 -6.95
C LEU A 44 -14.90 9.09 -8.12
N THR A 45 -14.62 9.52 -9.35
CA THR A 45 -14.64 8.65 -10.53
C THR A 45 -13.60 7.53 -10.40
N ARG A 46 -12.37 7.87 -9.97
CA ARG A 46 -11.32 6.87 -9.72
C ARG A 46 -11.76 5.87 -8.65
N PHE A 47 -12.37 6.35 -7.58
CA PHE A 47 -12.86 5.49 -6.51
C PHE A 47 -13.94 4.51 -6.98
N VAL A 48 -14.96 5.00 -7.70
CA VAL A 48 -16.03 4.13 -8.24
C VAL A 48 -15.47 3.11 -9.21
N PHE A 49 -14.58 3.53 -10.11
CA PHE A 49 -13.87 2.63 -11.03
C PHE A 49 -13.11 1.53 -10.26
N THR A 50 -12.36 1.92 -9.22
CA THR A 50 -11.60 0.97 -8.42
C THR A 50 -12.48 -0.01 -7.67
N LEU A 51 -13.62 0.43 -7.10
CA LEU A 51 -14.56 -0.48 -6.45
C LEU A 51 -15.08 -1.54 -7.42
N LEU A 52 -15.50 -1.14 -8.62
CA LEU A 52 -15.99 -2.08 -9.63
C LEU A 52 -14.90 -3.05 -10.08
N LEU A 53 -13.68 -2.52 -10.29
CA LEU A 53 -12.51 -3.33 -10.66
C LEU A 53 -12.15 -4.32 -9.56
N ASP A 54 -12.08 -3.89 -8.30
CA ASP A 54 -11.67 -4.75 -7.18
C ASP A 54 -12.74 -5.82 -6.88
N VAL A 55 -14.03 -5.53 -7.03
CA VAL A 55 -15.09 -6.55 -6.96
C VAL A 55 -14.92 -7.61 -8.04
N PHE A 56 -14.70 -7.17 -9.29
CA PHE A 56 -14.50 -8.08 -10.43
C PHE A 56 -13.24 -8.93 -10.25
N LEU A 57 -12.11 -8.31 -9.91
CA LEU A 57 -10.84 -9.00 -9.74
C LEU A 57 -10.85 -9.94 -8.54
N THR A 58 -11.44 -9.56 -7.40
CA THR A 58 -11.60 -10.45 -6.24
C THR A 58 -12.43 -11.67 -6.60
N TRP A 59 -13.54 -11.47 -7.33
CA TRP A 59 -14.36 -12.60 -7.79
C TRP A 59 -13.56 -13.56 -8.67
N ARG A 60 -12.81 -13.04 -9.66
CA ARG A 60 -11.93 -13.85 -10.53
C ARG A 60 -10.85 -14.57 -9.74
N ALA A 61 -10.24 -13.91 -8.76
CA ALA A 61 -9.20 -14.49 -7.93
C ALA A 61 -9.71 -15.65 -7.07
N ILE A 62 -10.90 -15.52 -6.47
CA ILE A 62 -11.55 -16.58 -5.70
C ILE A 62 -11.81 -17.80 -6.59
N GLN A 63 -12.30 -17.59 -7.82
CA GLN A 63 -12.52 -18.68 -8.77
C GLN A 63 -11.21 -19.39 -9.14
N ALA A 64 -10.16 -18.64 -9.47
CA ALA A 64 -8.85 -19.19 -9.83
C ALA A 64 -8.21 -19.97 -8.66
N CYS A 65 -8.43 -19.52 -7.43
CA CYS A 65 -7.84 -20.16 -6.24
C CYS A 65 -8.56 -21.43 -5.80
N GLN A 66 -9.65 -21.85 -6.45
CA GLN A 66 -10.28 -23.14 -6.15
C GLN A 66 -9.32 -24.33 -6.36
N ALA A 67 -8.29 -24.17 -7.19
CA ALA A 67 -7.21 -25.15 -7.35
C ALA A 67 -6.53 -25.52 -6.02
N PHE A 68 -6.44 -24.59 -5.05
CA PHE A 68 -5.87 -24.85 -3.72
C PHE A 68 -6.67 -25.88 -2.90
N LEU A 69 -7.94 -26.13 -3.25
CA LEU A 69 -8.76 -27.14 -2.56
C LEU A 69 -8.32 -28.59 -2.87
N LYS A 70 -7.46 -28.77 -3.89
CA LYS A 70 -6.95 -30.08 -4.33
C LYS A 70 -5.44 -30.23 -4.16
N GLY A 71 -4.78 -29.30 -3.46
CA GLY A 71 -3.32 -29.23 -3.41
C GLY A 71 -2.65 -30.33 -2.57
N THR A 72 -3.35 -30.87 -1.58
CA THR A 72 -2.85 -31.97 -0.72
C THR A 72 -3.94 -33.01 -0.47
N GLU A 73 -3.58 -34.18 0.05
CA GLU A 73 -4.54 -35.21 0.50
C GLU A 73 -5.35 -34.77 1.74
N SER A 74 -4.91 -33.72 2.43
CA SER A 74 -5.58 -33.22 3.64
C SER A 74 -6.60 -32.14 3.29
N MET A 75 -7.88 -32.47 3.44
CA MET A 75 -8.98 -31.49 3.28
C MET A 75 -8.85 -30.31 4.24
N LEU A 76 -8.34 -30.53 5.46
CA LEU A 76 -8.17 -29.47 6.46
C LEU A 76 -7.10 -28.45 6.01
N ILE A 77 -5.96 -28.92 5.52
CA ILE A 77 -4.88 -28.06 5.03
C ILE A 77 -5.34 -27.29 3.80
N ASN A 78 -6.00 -27.96 2.87
CA ASN A 78 -6.52 -27.34 1.65
C ASN A 78 -7.58 -26.28 1.95
N ALA A 79 -8.53 -26.57 2.84
CA ALA A 79 -9.55 -25.61 3.26
C ALA A 79 -8.94 -24.40 3.98
N GLY A 80 -7.93 -24.62 4.85
CA GLY A 80 -7.21 -23.55 5.53
C GLY A 80 -6.44 -22.65 4.57
N LEU A 81 -5.73 -23.23 3.59
CA LEU A 81 -5.00 -22.48 2.56
C LEU A 81 -5.94 -21.66 1.68
N TYR A 82 -6.98 -22.30 1.15
CA TYR A 82 -7.98 -21.61 0.34
C TYR A 82 -8.65 -20.47 1.12
N GLY A 83 -9.11 -20.75 2.35
CA GLY A 83 -9.75 -19.75 3.21
C GLY A 83 -8.83 -18.56 3.51
N SER A 84 -7.55 -18.81 3.77
CA SER A 84 -6.56 -17.74 4.03
C SER A 84 -6.34 -16.85 2.81
N ILE A 85 -6.27 -17.45 1.62
CA ILE A 85 -6.08 -16.72 0.35
C ILE A 85 -7.32 -15.89 0.01
N VAL A 86 -8.52 -16.48 0.14
CA VAL A 86 -9.79 -15.77 -0.07
C VAL A 86 -9.91 -14.60 0.90
N LEU A 87 -9.60 -14.82 2.19
CA LEU A 87 -9.62 -13.76 3.18
C LEU A 87 -8.64 -12.63 2.82
N ASN A 88 -7.45 -12.95 2.32
CA ASN A 88 -6.49 -11.95 1.87
C ASN A 88 -7.04 -11.10 0.71
N PHE A 89 -7.72 -11.69 -0.28
CA PHE A 89 -8.37 -10.93 -1.36
C PHE A 89 -9.49 -10.01 -0.85
N LEU A 90 -10.32 -10.51 0.07
CA LEU A 90 -11.39 -9.71 0.67
C LEU A 90 -10.84 -8.55 1.50
N LEU A 91 -9.82 -8.80 2.34
CA LEU A 91 -9.18 -7.77 3.14
C LEU A 91 -8.52 -6.72 2.25
N THR A 92 -7.76 -7.13 1.23
CA THR A 92 -7.09 -6.17 0.34
C THR A 92 -8.07 -5.34 -0.48
N SER A 93 -9.13 -5.93 -1.03
CA SER A 93 -10.17 -5.17 -1.74
C SER A 93 -10.94 -4.19 -0.85
N SER A 94 -10.96 -4.39 0.48
CA SER A 94 -11.56 -3.45 1.43
C SER A 94 -10.70 -2.23 1.75
N ILE A 95 -9.38 -2.29 1.51
CA ILE A 95 -8.43 -1.22 1.87
C ILE A 95 -8.71 0.09 1.09
N PRO A 96 -8.93 0.09 -0.24
CA PRO A 96 -9.27 1.32 -0.97
C PRO A 96 -10.56 1.97 -0.45
N LEU A 97 -11.56 1.17 -0.05
CA LEU A 97 -12.78 1.65 0.60
C LEU A 97 -12.48 2.31 1.95
N TRP A 98 -11.71 1.62 2.79
CA TRP A 98 -11.29 2.15 4.09
C TRP A 98 -10.54 3.49 3.95
N ASN A 99 -9.62 3.58 3.00
CA ASN A 99 -8.83 4.78 2.74
C ASN A 99 -9.67 5.93 2.20
N SER A 100 -10.70 5.64 1.39
CA SER A 100 -11.64 6.67 0.92
C SER A 100 -12.44 7.28 2.07
N LEU A 101 -12.92 6.43 2.99
CA LEU A 101 -13.70 6.85 4.16
C LEU A 101 -12.84 7.59 5.19
N ASN A 102 -11.63 7.11 5.45
CA ASN A 102 -10.76 7.60 6.54
C ASN A 102 -9.61 8.50 6.06
N GLY A 103 -9.60 8.90 4.78
CA GLY A 103 -8.47 9.63 4.19
C GLY A 103 -8.13 10.96 4.88
N THR A 104 -9.12 11.63 5.49
CA THR A 104 -8.90 12.84 6.30
C THR A 104 -8.23 12.51 7.64
N ALA A 105 -8.71 11.49 8.36
CA ALA A 105 -8.12 11.06 9.63
C ALA A 105 -6.67 10.57 9.47
N ILE A 106 -6.39 9.81 8.41
CA ILE A 106 -5.03 9.39 8.06
C ILE A 106 -4.13 10.61 7.86
N PHE A 107 -4.66 11.66 7.23
CA PHE A 107 -3.90 12.88 6.99
C PHE A 107 -3.67 13.71 8.25
N GLU A 108 -4.69 13.90 9.08
CA GLU A 108 -4.60 14.57 10.38
C GLU A 108 -3.54 13.92 11.29
N MET A 109 -3.44 12.58 11.24
CA MET A 109 -2.41 11.84 11.96
C MET A 109 -0.99 12.28 11.54
N PHE A 110 -0.74 12.46 10.25
CA PHE A 110 0.56 12.95 9.77
C PHE A 110 0.79 14.43 10.06
N GLN A 111 -0.26 15.25 10.07
CA GLN A 111 -0.16 16.63 10.54
C GLN A 111 0.23 16.69 12.03
N GLY A 112 -0.30 15.79 12.86
CA GLY A 112 0.10 15.68 14.27
C GLY A 112 1.58 15.33 14.42
N ILE A 113 2.09 14.41 13.59
CA ILE A 113 3.52 14.06 13.56
C ILE A 113 4.38 15.24 13.11
N GLU A 114 3.92 16.03 12.12
CA GLU A 114 4.59 17.26 11.71
C GLU A 114 4.61 18.29 12.84
N ALA A 115 3.50 18.49 13.56
CA ALA A 115 3.44 19.41 14.69
C ALA A 115 4.45 19.03 15.78
N CYS A 116 4.57 17.73 16.14
CA CYS A 116 5.63 17.27 17.04
C CYS A 116 7.04 17.57 16.51
N ASN A 117 7.26 17.46 15.20
CA ASN A 117 8.54 17.80 14.61
C ASN A 117 8.86 19.29 14.73
N ASP A 118 7.84 20.15 14.61
CA ASP A 118 7.99 21.59 14.75
C ASP A 118 8.25 21.99 16.22
N GLU A 119 7.67 21.28 17.20
CA GLU A 119 7.94 21.47 18.64
C GLU A 119 9.34 20.99 19.09
N LEU A 120 9.88 19.96 18.45
CA LEU A 120 11.22 19.43 18.77
C LEU A 120 12.37 20.30 18.25
N GLN A 121 12.14 21.07 17.18
CA GLN A 121 13.19 21.92 16.58
C GLN A 121 13.74 23.00 17.56
N PRO A 122 12.89 23.76 18.29
CA PRO A 122 13.35 24.67 19.33
C PRO A 122 14.18 24.00 20.45
N LEU A 123 13.94 22.71 20.71
CA LEU A 123 14.68 21.92 21.72
C LEU A 123 16.03 21.41 21.19
N GLY A 124 16.45 21.83 19.99
CA GLY A 124 17.72 21.45 19.38
C GLY A 124 17.71 20.05 18.75
N VAL A 125 16.56 19.39 18.67
CA VAL A 125 16.42 18.07 18.06
C VAL A 125 16.06 18.21 16.58
N TRP A 126 17.06 17.99 15.73
CA TRP A 126 16.92 18.07 14.28
C TRP A 126 16.83 16.69 13.66
N ILE A 127 15.82 16.47 12.82
CA ILE A 127 15.67 15.23 12.06
C ILE A 127 16.06 15.48 10.61
N ASP A 128 16.95 14.65 10.08
CA ASP A 128 17.29 14.67 8.67
C ASP A 128 16.10 14.17 7.81
N LEU A 129 15.35 15.14 7.28
CA LEU A 129 14.18 14.90 6.45
C LEU A 129 14.56 14.35 5.06
N GLN A 130 15.76 14.66 4.55
CA GLN A 130 16.23 14.17 3.25
C GLN A 130 16.53 12.68 3.29
N LYS A 131 17.28 12.25 4.31
CA LYS A 131 17.57 10.82 4.54
C LYS A 131 16.28 10.03 4.74
N ARG A 132 15.29 10.62 5.42
CA ARG A 132 13.98 10.01 5.64
C ARG A 132 13.17 9.87 4.35
N HIS A 133 13.12 10.91 3.51
CA HIS A 133 12.46 10.85 2.22
C HIS A 133 13.06 9.78 1.30
N LEU A 134 14.40 9.65 1.30
CA LEU A 134 15.07 8.57 0.56
C LEU A 134 14.66 7.20 1.09
N ALA A 135 14.68 6.99 2.42
CA ALA A 135 14.26 5.74 3.02
C ALA A 135 12.80 5.38 2.67
N PHE A 136 11.89 6.36 2.69
CA PHE A 136 10.48 6.16 2.37
C PHE A 136 10.30 5.83 0.87
N THR A 137 11.09 6.46 0.01
CA THR A 137 11.11 6.15 -1.43
C THR A 137 11.56 4.72 -1.68
N VAL A 138 12.69 4.31 -1.10
CA VAL A 138 13.22 2.94 -1.24
C VAL A 138 12.21 1.93 -0.71
N TYR A 139 11.61 2.21 0.45
CA TYR A 139 10.64 1.30 1.05
C TYR A 139 9.36 1.17 0.23
N ALA A 140 8.86 2.26 -0.37
CA ALA A 140 7.72 2.22 -1.30
C ALA A 140 8.03 1.39 -2.56
N VAL A 141 9.22 1.55 -3.14
CA VAL A 141 9.65 0.75 -4.30
C VAL A 141 9.72 -0.73 -3.95
N LEU A 142 10.37 -1.08 -2.84
CA LEU A 142 10.47 -2.47 -2.40
C LEU A 142 9.09 -3.08 -2.13
N SER A 143 8.21 -2.32 -1.43
CA SER A 143 6.87 -2.81 -1.08
C SER A 143 5.96 -3.02 -2.29
N THR A 144 6.17 -2.27 -3.38
CA THR A 144 5.38 -2.40 -4.61
C THR A 144 5.99 -3.36 -5.63
N SER A 145 7.29 -3.66 -5.51
CA SER A 145 8.02 -4.50 -6.47
C SER A 145 7.40 -5.88 -6.69
N ASN A 146 6.83 -6.51 -5.65
CA ASN A 146 6.25 -7.85 -5.78
C ASN A 146 5.09 -7.91 -6.79
N GLY A 147 4.23 -6.89 -6.81
CA GLY A 147 3.14 -6.83 -7.79
C GLY A 147 3.65 -6.71 -9.23
N PHE A 148 4.76 -5.98 -9.44
CA PHE A 148 5.44 -5.90 -10.74
C PHE A 148 6.13 -7.21 -11.12
N PHE A 149 6.79 -7.88 -10.18
CA PHE A 149 7.40 -9.20 -10.45
C PHE A 149 6.37 -10.21 -10.92
N VAL A 150 5.19 -10.26 -10.28
CA VAL A 150 4.08 -11.12 -10.73
C VAL A 150 3.73 -10.83 -12.19
N LEU A 151 3.55 -9.57 -12.59
CA LEU A 151 3.21 -9.21 -13.97
C LEU A 151 4.33 -9.56 -14.96
N ILE A 152 5.57 -9.19 -14.64
CA ILE A 152 6.73 -9.37 -15.53
C ILE A 152 7.01 -10.85 -15.76
N ILE A 153 7.01 -11.67 -14.70
CA ILE A 153 7.30 -13.09 -14.82
C ILE A 153 6.22 -13.79 -15.65
N ASN A 154 4.94 -13.49 -15.40
CA ASN A 154 3.84 -14.08 -16.16
C ASN A 154 3.81 -13.63 -17.63
N TRP A 155 4.22 -12.40 -17.93
CA TRP A 155 4.20 -11.87 -19.29
C TRP A 155 5.39 -12.35 -20.14
N PHE A 156 6.60 -12.34 -19.57
CA PHE A 156 7.83 -12.61 -20.32
C PHE A 156 8.33 -14.04 -20.19
N PHE A 157 7.95 -14.77 -19.14
CA PHE A 157 8.43 -16.12 -18.86
C PHE A 157 7.29 -17.12 -18.57
N PRO A 158 6.28 -17.22 -19.45
CA PRO A 158 5.11 -18.08 -19.20
C PRO A 158 5.48 -19.56 -19.02
N SER A 159 6.48 -20.05 -19.76
CA SER A 159 6.97 -21.44 -19.66
C SER A 159 7.67 -21.76 -18.33
N VAL A 160 8.15 -20.74 -17.62
CA VAL A 160 8.72 -20.89 -16.27
C VAL A 160 7.61 -20.93 -15.23
N VAL A 161 6.58 -20.09 -15.40
CA VAL A 161 5.39 -20.09 -14.53
C VAL A 161 4.68 -21.45 -14.60
N GLU A 162 4.45 -21.99 -15.80
CA GLU A 162 3.80 -23.28 -15.99
C GLU A 162 4.53 -24.44 -15.29
N LYS A 163 5.86 -24.34 -15.13
CA LYS A 163 6.69 -25.36 -14.45
C LYS A 163 6.73 -25.22 -12.94
N ILE A 164 6.53 -24.01 -12.41
CA ILE A 164 6.72 -23.70 -10.98
C ILE A 164 5.37 -23.57 -10.25
N THR A 165 4.31 -23.21 -10.98
CA THR A 165 2.96 -23.05 -10.42
C THR A 165 2.09 -24.25 -10.80
N VAL A 166 1.03 -24.46 -10.02
CA VAL A 166 -0.07 -25.33 -10.45
C VAL A 166 -0.73 -24.60 -11.64
N PRO A 167 -0.76 -25.17 -12.86
CA PRO A 167 -1.28 -24.49 -14.05
C PRO A 167 -2.69 -23.92 -13.87
N ASP A 168 -3.48 -24.54 -12.98
CA ASP A 168 -4.84 -24.12 -12.64
C ASP A 168 -4.94 -22.89 -11.72
N MET A 169 -3.85 -22.44 -11.09
CA MET A 169 -3.86 -21.29 -10.17
C MET A 169 -3.90 -19.94 -10.88
N PHE A 170 -3.40 -19.86 -12.13
CA PHE A 170 -3.35 -18.64 -12.93
C PHE A 170 -3.85 -18.89 -14.35
N PRO A 171 -5.13 -19.27 -14.50
CA PRO A 171 -5.66 -19.75 -15.77
C PRO A 171 -5.75 -18.64 -16.84
N ASP A 172 -5.77 -17.37 -16.42
CA ASP A 172 -5.91 -16.23 -17.32
C ASP A 172 -5.23 -14.94 -16.83
N GLY A 173 -5.12 -13.97 -17.74
CA GLY A 173 -4.56 -12.65 -17.44
C GLY A 173 -5.32 -11.88 -16.36
N TRP A 174 -6.60 -12.17 -16.15
CA TRP A 174 -7.41 -11.55 -15.10
C TRP A 174 -7.04 -12.06 -13.71
N ALA A 175 -6.79 -13.36 -13.54
CA ALA A 175 -6.29 -13.93 -12.28
C ALA A 175 -4.90 -13.37 -11.94
N ILE A 176 -4.03 -13.24 -12.94
CA ILE A 176 -2.69 -12.63 -12.79
C ILE A 176 -2.82 -11.17 -12.35
N LEU A 177 -3.70 -10.39 -13.01
CA LEU A 177 -3.95 -9.00 -12.65
C LEU A 177 -4.52 -8.89 -11.23
N ALA A 178 -5.44 -9.78 -10.85
CA ALA A 178 -6.03 -9.78 -9.50
C ALA A 178 -4.98 -10.08 -8.41
N LEU A 179 -4.07 -11.03 -8.66
CA LEU A 179 -2.97 -11.31 -7.75
C LEU A 179 -2.00 -10.12 -7.66
N SER A 180 -1.63 -9.53 -8.80
CA SER A 180 -0.76 -8.36 -8.84
C SER A 180 -1.39 -7.18 -8.09
N ARG A 181 -2.68 -6.92 -8.32
CA ARG A 181 -3.48 -5.90 -7.63
C ARG A 181 -3.45 -6.10 -6.11
N THR A 182 -3.69 -7.33 -5.66
CA THR A 182 -3.63 -7.71 -4.24
C THR A 182 -2.28 -7.41 -3.62
N ASN A 183 -1.20 -7.75 -4.34
CA ASN A 183 0.17 -7.46 -3.90
C ASN A 183 0.47 -5.97 -3.83
N PHE A 184 0.00 -5.18 -4.81
CA PHE A 184 0.16 -3.72 -4.78
C PHE A 184 -0.55 -3.08 -3.60
N ILE A 185 -1.83 -3.44 -3.36
CA ILE A 185 -2.59 -2.89 -2.24
C ILE A 185 -1.93 -3.28 -0.91
N SER A 186 -1.64 -4.56 -0.73
CA SER A 186 -1.04 -5.07 0.52
C SER A 186 0.32 -4.44 0.79
N GLY A 187 1.16 -4.34 -0.24
CA GLY A 187 2.48 -3.71 -0.16
C GLY A 187 2.40 -2.24 0.23
N ILE A 188 1.57 -1.45 -0.44
CA ILE A 188 1.41 -0.02 -0.12
C ILE A 188 0.79 0.17 1.26
N SER A 189 -0.24 -0.60 1.61
CA SER A 189 -0.89 -0.50 2.91
C SER A 189 0.08 -0.83 4.05
N SER A 190 0.85 -1.90 3.91
CA SER A 190 1.90 -2.29 4.86
C SER A 190 2.99 -1.23 4.95
N CYS A 191 3.36 -0.62 3.81
CA CYS A 191 4.31 0.48 3.75
C CYS A 191 3.81 1.68 4.56
N TYR A 192 2.58 2.14 4.30
CA TYR A 192 1.96 3.25 5.02
C TYR A 192 1.91 2.99 6.53
N SER A 193 1.37 1.85 6.96
CA SER A 193 1.24 1.51 8.37
C SER A 193 2.59 1.42 9.08
N THR A 194 3.57 0.76 8.46
CA THR A 194 4.91 0.60 9.05
C THR A 194 5.62 1.93 9.20
N LEU A 195 5.62 2.77 8.16
CA LEU A 195 6.28 4.08 8.21
C LEU A 195 5.61 5.01 9.23
N THR A 196 4.28 4.93 9.36
CA THR A 196 3.52 5.69 10.35
C THR A 196 3.87 5.26 11.78
N LEU A 197 3.87 3.95 12.05
CA LEU A 197 4.24 3.43 13.37
C LEU A 197 5.69 3.74 13.74
N LEU A 198 6.62 3.62 12.79
CA LEU A 198 8.02 4.00 12.98
C LEU A 198 8.16 5.50 13.24
N ALA A 199 7.37 6.33 12.56
CA ALA A 199 7.34 7.77 12.80
C ALA A 199 6.90 8.06 14.23
N ILE A 200 5.72 7.58 14.64
CA ILE A 200 5.18 7.79 15.99
C ILE A 200 6.19 7.35 17.04
N ARG A 201 6.71 6.12 16.92
CA ARG A 201 7.69 5.58 17.88
C ARG A 201 8.92 6.47 18.00
N LYS A 202 9.45 6.95 16.86
CA LYS A 202 10.63 7.81 16.86
C LYS A 202 10.35 9.14 17.55
N TYR A 203 9.25 9.82 17.20
CA TYR A 203 8.90 11.11 17.79
C TYR A 203 8.57 11.02 19.27
N PHE A 204 7.85 9.97 19.69
CA PHE A 204 7.57 9.71 21.09
C PHE A 204 8.84 9.51 21.91
N ASN A 205 9.81 8.74 21.39
CA ASN A 205 11.10 8.55 22.07
C ASN A 205 11.91 9.84 22.17
N LEU A 206 11.92 10.66 21.12
CA LEU A 206 12.62 11.95 21.13
C LEU A 206 12.00 12.91 22.14
N LEU A 207 10.66 13.00 22.18
CA LEU A 207 9.95 13.81 23.17
C LEU A 207 10.28 13.38 24.61
N ASN A 208 10.24 12.08 24.88
CA ASN A 208 10.59 11.55 26.20
C ASN A 208 12.04 11.87 26.60
N GLN A 209 12.98 11.85 25.65
CA GLN A 209 14.38 12.20 25.90
C GLN A 209 14.60 13.70 26.12
N THR A 210 13.73 14.55 25.58
CA THR A 210 13.84 16.01 25.74
C THR A 210 13.13 16.55 26.97
N VAL A 211 12.12 15.83 27.48
CA VAL A 211 11.33 16.23 28.66
C VAL A 211 11.90 15.63 29.96
N ALA A 212 12.61 14.49 29.88
CA ALA A 212 13.32 13.87 30.99
C ALA A 212 14.68 14.53 31.25
#